data_AF-A0A840S7R6-F1
#
_entry.id   AF-A0A840S7R6-F1
#
_cell.length_a   1.000
_cell.length_b   1.000
_cell.length_c   1.000
_cell.angle_alpha   90.00
_cell.angle_beta   90.00
_cell.angle_gamma   90.00
#
_symmetry.space_group_name_H-M   'P 1'
#
loop_
_entity.id
_entity.type
_entity.pdbx_description
1 polymer ?
#
loop_
_entity_poly.entity_id
_entity_poly.type
_entity_poly.pdbx_seq_one_letter_code
_entity_poly.pdbx_strand_id
1 'polypeptide(L)'
;MAALPCLGLAPGRRLIWAPDWNCSDGRIAFDATSGDYWILSPLAAALVRALAEQACTPDETWMAARVAQVQADTGEVPEELPEQVLETLMREHLLAAA
;
A
#
# COMPACT_ATOMS: atom_id res chain seq x y z
N MET A 1 -12.21 -13.17 11.76
CA MET A 1 -11.63 -12.88 10.44
C MET A 1 -10.66 -13.99 10.09
N ALA A 2 -10.63 -14.44 8.84
CA ALA A 2 -9.56 -15.34 8.38
C ALA A 2 -8.23 -14.60 8.43
N ALA A 3 -7.15 -15.28 8.81
CA ALA A 3 -5.82 -14.68 8.77
C ALA A 3 -5.46 -14.30 7.34
N LEU A 4 -4.96 -13.08 7.12
CA LEU A 4 -4.42 -12.70 5.81
C LEU A 4 -3.17 -13.56 5.53
N PRO A 5 -2.93 -13.95 4.26
CA PRO A 5 -1.67 -14.60 3.91
C PRO A 5 -0.50 -13.61 4.09
N CYS A 6 0.72 -14.13 4.04
CA CYS A 6 1.89 -13.25 3.87
C CYS A 6 1.72 -12.48 2.56
N LEU A 7 1.80 -11.16 2.60
CA LEU A 7 1.68 -10.29 1.42
C LEU A 7 3.02 -9.65 1.11
N GLY A 8 3.26 -9.41 -0.17
CA GLY A 8 4.38 -8.64 -0.69
C GLY A 8 4.02 -8.04 -2.05
N LEU A 9 4.97 -7.33 -2.67
CA LEU A 9 4.81 -6.93 -4.07
C LEU A 9 4.63 -8.18 -4.94
N ALA A 10 3.75 -8.09 -5.93
CA ALA A 10 3.57 -9.17 -6.88
C ALA A 10 4.92 -9.54 -7.55
N PRO A 11 5.22 -10.83 -7.78
CA PRO A 11 6.49 -11.24 -8.35
C PRO A 11 6.81 -10.53 -9.67
N GLY A 12 8.06 -10.07 -9.82
CA GLY A 12 8.52 -9.37 -11.03
C GLY A 12 8.18 -7.88 -11.09
N ARG A 13 7.41 -7.35 -10.14
CA ARG A 13 7.16 -5.90 -10.02
C ARG A 13 8.41 -5.18 -9.52
N ARG A 14 8.69 -4.01 -10.08
CA ARG A 14 9.72 -3.09 -9.59
C ARG A 14 9.17 -1.69 -9.51
N LEU A 15 8.74 -1.27 -8.32
CA LEU A 15 8.13 0.03 -8.14
C LEU A 15 9.15 1.17 -8.10
N ILE A 16 8.87 2.23 -8.84
CA ILE A 16 9.50 3.53 -8.76
C ILE A 16 8.42 4.53 -8.32
N TRP A 17 8.72 5.30 -7.29
CA TRP A 17 7.81 6.30 -6.76
C TRP A 17 8.02 7.63 -7.46
N ALA A 18 6.92 8.29 -7.83
CA ALA A 18 6.98 9.69 -8.19
C ALA A 18 7.45 10.52 -6.98
N PRO A 19 8.05 11.71 -7.21
CA PRO A 19 8.35 12.64 -6.13
C PRO A 19 7.10 12.95 -5.32
N ASP A 20 7.28 13.17 -4.01
CA ASP A 20 6.18 13.64 -3.17
C ASP A 20 5.83 15.07 -3.59
N TRP A 21 4.77 15.19 -4.39
CA TRP A 21 4.17 16.47 -4.70
C TRP A 21 3.34 16.93 -3.50
N ASN A 22 3.23 18.24 -3.30
CA ASN A 22 2.49 18.84 -2.18
C ASN A 22 0.95 18.71 -2.34
N CYS A 23 0.50 17.64 -3.00
CA CYS A 23 -0.88 17.27 -3.14
C CYS A 23 -1.19 16.29 -2.00
N SER A 24 -2.19 16.62 -1.19
CA SER A 24 -2.68 15.78 -0.08
C SER A 24 -3.28 14.46 -0.55
N ASP A 25 -3.73 14.40 -1.82
CA ASP A 25 -4.78 13.45 -2.21
C ASP A 25 -4.25 12.15 -2.82
N GLY A 26 -2.95 12.06 -3.14
CA GLY A 26 -2.43 10.85 -3.76
C GLY A 26 -0.92 10.78 -3.93
N ARG A 27 -0.44 9.55 -4.13
CA ARG A 27 0.94 9.19 -4.44
C ARG A 27 0.95 8.29 -5.67
N ILE A 28 1.93 8.48 -6.55
CA ILE A 28 2.02 7.72 -7.79
C ILE A 28 3.15 6.69 -7.67
N ALA A 29 2.81 5.43 -7.95
CA ALA A 29 3.76 4.34 -8.11
C ALA A 29 3.77 3.86 -9.57
N PHE A 30 4.95 3.66 -10.13
CA PHE A 30 5.16 3.15 -11.49
C PHE A 30 5.90 1.81 -11.43
N ASP A 31 5.44 0.81 -12.17
CA ASP A 31 6.17 -0.45 -12.33
C ASP A 31 7.14 -0.35 -13.50
N ALA A 32 8.44 -0.33 -13.19
CA ALA A 32 9.51 -0.29 -14.17
C ALA A 32 9.62 -1.54 -15.05
N THR A 33 8.94 -2.64 -14.68
CA THR A 33 8.93 -3.87 -15.48
C THR A 33 7.81 -3.84 -16.53
N SER A 34 6.56 -3.57 -16.15
CA SER A 34 5.42 -3.63 -17.07
C SER A 34 5.07 -2.30 -17.75
N GLY A 35 5.43 -1.17 -17.14
CA GLY A 35 4.95 0.15 -17.53
C GLY A 35 3.61 0.56 -16.92
N ASP A 36 3.05 -0.26 -16.02
CA ASP A 36 1.82 0.08 -15.28
C ASP A 36 2.09 1.22 -14.27
N TYR A 37 1.01 1.93 -13.93
CA TYR A 37 1.06 2.92 -12.85
C TYR A 37 -0.22 2.88 -12.02
N TRP A 38 -0.07 3.24 -10.75
CA TRP A 38 -1.18 3.37 -9.80
C TRP A 38 -1.14 4.75 -9.15
N ILE A 39 -2.31 5.35 -9.01
CA ILE A 39 -2.54 6.50 -8.14
C ILE A 39 -3.09 5.92 -6.84
N LEU A 40 -2.30 6.05 -5.78
CA LEU A 40 -2.55 5.45 -4.47
C LEU A 40 -3.00 6.54 -3.50
N SER A 41 -4.01 6.25 -2.70
CA SER A 41 -4.32 7.06 -1.52
C SER A 41 -3.13 7.05 -0.54
N PRO A 42 -3.06 7.98 0.42
CA PRO A 42 -2.01 7.98 1.44
C PRO A 42 -1.91 6.63 2.18
N LEU A 43 -3.06 6.00 2.49
CA LEU A 43 -3.09 4.69 3.14
C LEU A 43 -2.56 3.58 2.23
N ALA A 44 -3.04 3.52 0.98
CA ALA A 44 -2.56 2.53 0.02
C ALA A 44 -1.05 2.65 -0.22
N ALA A 45 -0.53 3.88 -0.32
CA ALA A 45 0.90 4.13 -0.48
C ALA A 45 1.71 3.65 0.73
N ALA A 46 1.25 3.92 1.95
CA ALA A 46 1.91 3.47 3.18
C ALA A 46 1.97 1.93 3.27
N LEU A 47 0.86 1.26 2.94
CA LEU A 47 0.77 -0.20 2.95
C LEU A 47 1.72 -0.82 1.90
N VAL A 48 1.68 -0.32 0.66
CA VAL A 48 2.54 -0.81 -0.42
C VAL A 48 4.02 -0.60 -0.11
N ARG A 49 4.40 0.57 0.43
CA ARG A 49 5.80 0.84 0.83
C ARG A 49 6.27 -0.14 1.90
N ALA A 50 5.48 -0.35 2.93
CA ALA A 50 5.84 -1.27 4.01
C ALA A 50 6.00 -2.72 3.51
N LEU A 51 5.10 -3.19 2.64
CA LEU A 51 5.17 -4.54 2.06
C LEU A 51 6.26 -4.70 0.99
N ALA A 52 6.66 -3.60 0.34
CA ALA A 52 7.80 -3.59 -0.58
C ALA A 52 9.14 -3.70 0.17
N GLU A 53 9.23 -3.15 1.37
CA GLU A 53 10.40 -3.28 2.23
C GLU A 53 10.48 -4.66 2.89
N GLN A 54 9.35 -5.16 3.39
CA GLN A 54 9.30 -6.45 4.06
C GLN A 54 7.93 -7.10 3.88
N ALA A 55 7.91 -8.21 3.14
CA ALA A 55 6.74 -9.07 3.06
C ALA A 55 6.38 -9.62 4.46
N CYS A 56 5.10 -9.55 4.82
CA CYS A 56 4.62 -10.02 6.11
C CYS A 56 3.15 -10.44 6.03
N THR A 57 2.66 -11.15 7.04
CA THR A 57 1.22 -11.30 7.27
C THR A 57 0.70 -10.07 7.99
N PRO A 58 -0.13 -9.22 7.35
CA PRO A 58 -0.69 -8.06 8.01
C PRO A 58 -1.70 -8.53 9.06
N ASP A 59 -1.45 -8.17 10.31
CA ASP A 59 -2.42 -8.33 11.39
C ASP A 59 -3.04 -6.97 11.76
N GLU A 60 -4.00 -6.99 12.67
CA GLU A 60 -4.72 -5.79 13.12
C GLU A 60 -3.77 -4.73 13.70
N THR A 61 -2.74 -5.15 14.45
CA THR A 61 -1.77 -4.24 15.06
C THR A 61 -0.93 -3.55 14.00
N TRP A 62 -0.46 -4.30 13.01
CA TRP A 62 0.32 -3.79 11.90
C TRP A 62 -0.50 -2.82 11.05
N MET A 63 -1.75 -3.16 10.74
CA MET A 63 -2.65 -2.29 9.98
C MET A 63 -2.97 -1.00 10.74
N ALA A 64 -3.31 -1.10 12.03
CA ALA A 64 -3.57 0.05 12.88
C ALA A 64 -2.35 0.99 12.97
N ALA A 65 -1.14 0.44 13.02
CA ALA A 65 0.09 1.23 13.00
C ALA A 65 0.25 2.05 11.70
N ARG A 66 -0.16 1.49 10.54
CA ARG A 66 -0.10 2.21 9.26
C ARG A 66 -1.18 3.28 9.15
N VAL A 67 -2.38 3.01 9.63
CA VAL A 67 -3.44 4.03 9.74
C VAL A 67 -2.97 5.19 10.63
N ALA A 68 -2.39 4.89 11.80
CA ALA A 68 -1.87 5.90 12.71
C ALA A 68 -0.70 6.70 12.11
N GLN A 69 0.19 6.04 11.36
CA GLN A 69 1.26 6.71 10.64
C GLN A 69 0.71 7.70 9.61
N VAL A 70 -0.26 7.27 8.79
CA VAL A 70 -0.86 8.14 7.77
C VAL A 70 -1.55 9.33 8.44
N GLN A 71 -2.28 9.12 9.53
CA GLN A 71 -2.89 10.21 10.29
C GLN A 71 -1.86 11.20 10.84
N ALA A 72 -0.70 10.72 11.28
CA ALA A 72 0.39 11.59 11.73
C ALA A 72 1.01 12.39 10.57
N ASP A 73 1.13 11.77 9.39
CA ASP A 73 1.75 12.38 8.21
C ASP A 73 0.83 13.40 7.51
N THR A 74 -0.48 13.14 7.46
CA THR A 74 -1.46 13.99 6.75
C THR A 74 -2.25 14.91 7.68
N GLY A 75 -2.33 14.58 8.97
CA GLY A 75 -3.23 15.24 9.92
C GLY A 75 -4.69 14.78 9.81
N GLU A 76 -5.00 13.80 8.96
CA GLU A 76 -6.35 13.33 8.67
C GLU A 76 -6.48 11.82 8.92
N VAL A 77 -7.61 11.39 9.48
CA VAL A 77 -7.91 9.97 9.62
C VAL A 77 -8.30 9.41 8.25
N PRO A 78 -7.64 8.35 7.76
CA PRO A 78 -8.05 7.69 6.52
C PRO A 78 -9.50 7.22 6.60
N GLU A 79 -10.31 7.56 5.58
CA GLU A 79 -11.70 7.10 5.47
C GLU A 79 -11.79 5.63 5.03
N GLU A 80 -10.75 5.14 4.35
CA GLU A 80 -10.69 3.78 3.82
C GLU A 80 -10.30 2.77 4.89
N LEU A 81 -10.94 1.59 4.86
CA LEU A 81 -10.54 0.48 5.71
C LEU A 81 -9.29 -0.21 5.12
N PRO A 82 -8.24 -0.48 5.92
CA PRO A 82 -6.99 -1.03 5.43
C PRO A 82 -7.18 -2.40 4.74
N GLU A 83 -8.13 -3.21 5.19
CA GLU A 83 -8.45 -4.50 4.56
C GLU A 83 -8.98 -4.32 3.14
N GLN A 84 -9.89 -3.36 2.91
CA GLN A 84 -10.46 -3.08 1.59
C GLN A 84 -9.39 -2.55 0.62
N VAL A 85 -8.46 -1.77 1.16
CA VAL A 85 -7.30 -1.28 0.39
C VAL A 85 -6.42 -2.45 -0.02
N LEU A 86 -6.05 -3.35 0.90
CA LEU A 86 -5.25 -4.54 0.58
C LEU A 86 -5.93 -5.45 -0.45
N GLU A 87 -7.23 -5.73 -0.29
CA GLU A 87 -8.01 -6.51 -1.25
C GLU A 87 -7.99 -5.87 -2.65
N THR A 88 -8.12 -4.54 -2.71
CA THR A 88 -8.04 -3.80 -3.98
C THR A 88 -6.66 -3.92 -4.60
N LEU A 89 -5.59 -3.73 -3.83
CA LEU A 89 -4.22 -3.83 -4.33
C LEU A 89 -3.85 -5.24 -4.82
N MET A 90 -4.43 -6.28 -4.20
CA MET A 90 -4.31 -7.67 -4.68
C MET A 90 -5.08 -7.90 -5.98
N ARG A 91 -6.31 -7.38 -6.08
CA ARG A 91 -7.13 -7.46 -7.30
C ARG A 91 -6.45 -6.78 -8.50
N GLU A 92 -5.78 -5.66 -8.26
CA GLU A 92 -5.04 -4.92 -9.29
C GLU A 92 -3.62 -5.51 -9.56
N HIS A 93 -3.31 -6.69 -9.03
CA HIS A 93 -2.03 -7.38 -9.22
C HIS A 93 -0.80 -6.55 -8.84
N LEU A 94 -0.95 -5.62 -7.89
CA LEU A 94 0.16 -4.88 -7.30
C LEU A 94 0.76 -5.65 -6.13
N LEU A 95 -0.09 -6.25 -5.29
CA LEU A 95 0.29 -7.16 -4.22
C LEU A 95 -0.07 -8.60 -4.56
N ALA A 96 0.67 -9.55 -4.00
CA ALA A 96 0.35 -10.97 -4.07
C ALA A 96 0.68 -11.65 -2.73
N ALA A 97 0.16 -12.87 -2.55
CA ALA A 97 0.65 -13.73 -1.49
C ALA A 97 2.13 -14.05 -1.76
N ALA A 98 2.97 -13.79 -0.76
CA ALA A 98 4.42 -14.01 -0.80
C ALA A 98 4.81 -15.44 -0.40
#